data_AF-A0A9Q9MNH0-F1
#
_entry.id   AF-A0A9Q9MNH0-F1
#
_cell.length_a   1.000
_cell.length_b   1.000
_cell.length_c   1.000
_cell.angle_alpha   90.00
_cell.angle_beta   90.00
_cell.angle_gamma   90.00
#
_symmetry.space_group_name_H-M   'P 1'
#
loop_
_entity.id
_entity.type
_entity.pdbx_description
1 polymer ?
#
loop_
_entity_poly.entity_id
_entity_poly.type
_entity_poly.pdbx_seq_one_letter_code
_entity_poly.pdbx_strand_id
1 'polypeptide(L)'
;MHSEWRCDEDGGVLPLHVAQHIGPEIVESARVKLAAAAHRTGEKRPLPLWCPWPLPTGWTVTGVGWVGDERSGVRATAVACSGPCPVEHGPADCVIVAEEPGVGLGTRFAGIPGTDPGPFFDADIATTVAHAKVRAAGWPTPLWMAKSPEDRCAYVGEAMGVWLYVVTWPAAAGYLLEEELDLHDLADDVPTHLVYGAPSPYLHGKA
;
A
#
# COMPACT_ATOMS: atom_id res chain seq x y z
N MET A 1 -23.67 5.55 21.62
CA MET A 1 -22.61 4.58 21.91
C MET A 1 -21.60 4.71 20.79
N HIS A 2 -20.40 5.21 21.07
CA HIS A 2 -19.36 5.38 20.05
C HIS A 2 -18.80 4.00 19.71
N SER A 3 -19.00 3.55 18.47
CA SER A 3 -18.49 2.28 17.94
C SER A 3 -17.04 2.37 17.45
N GLU A 4 -16.30 3.40 17.89
CA GLU A 4 -14.91 3.57 17.53
C GLU A 4 -14.06 2.59 18.34
N TRP A 5 -13.35 1.71 17.64
CA TRP A 5 -12.31 0.90 18.25
C TRP A 5 -11.17 1.84 18.64
N ARG A 6 -10.65 1.69 19.85
CA ARG A 6 -9.56 2.53 20.36
C ARG A 6 -8.45 1.66 20.90
N CYS A 7 -7.22 1.97 20.51
CA CYS A 7 -6.00 1.52 21.14
C CYS A 7 -5.56 2.57 22.17
N ASP A 8 -5.03 2.15 23.31
CA ASP A 8 -4.51 3.07 24.33
C ASP A 8 -3.25 3.81 23.86
N GLU A 9 -2.51 3.23 22.90
CA GLU A 9 -1.30 3.81 22.32
C GLU A 9 -1.61 4.65 21.06
N ASP A 10 -2.39 4.11 20.12
CA ASP A 10 -2.59 4.72 18.79
C ASP A 10 -3.88 5.53 18.64
N GLY A 11 -4.76 5.53 19.66
CA GLY A 11 -6.04 6.23 19.60
C GLY A 11 -7.08 5.51 18.74
N GLY A 12 -7.80 6.23 17.87
CA GLY A 12 -8.91 5.67 17.10
C GLY A 12 -8.45 4.74 15.97
N VAL A 13 -8.89 3.48 16.00
CA VAL A 13 -8.53 2.45 15.02
C VAL A 13 -9.71 2.22 14.07
N LEU A 14 -9.47 2.42 12.78
CA LEU A 14 -10.45 2.17 11.73
C LEU A 14 -10.42 0.70 11.30
N PRO A 15 -11.57 0.11 10.92
CA PRO A 15 -11.61 -1.28 10.50
C PRO A 15 -10.85 -1.48 9.18
N LEU A 16 -10.04 -2.53 9.14
CA LEU A 16 -9.39 -3.01 7.92
C LEU A 16 -10.30 -4.03 7.22
N HIS A 17 -10.63 -3.75 5.97
CA HIS A 17 -11.37 -4.64 5.09
C HIS A 17 -10.42 -5.24 4.05
N VAL A 18 -10.43 -6.56 3.93
CA VAL A 18 -9.61 -7.30 2.96
C VAL A 18 -10.50 -8.24 2.15
N ALA A 19 -10.32 -8.24 0.83
CA ALA A 19 -11.01 -9.19 -0.03
C ALA A 19 -10.46 -10.62 0.19
N GLN A 20 -11.37 -11.60 0.37
CA GLN A 20 -10.97 -13.00 0.60
C GLN A 20 -10.39 -13.69 -0.65
N HIS A 21 -10.72 -13.19 -1.83
CA HIS A 21 -10.25 -13.68 -3.12
C HIS A 21 -9.89 -12.47 -3.98
N ILE A 22 -9.05 -12.66 -4.99
CA ILE A 22 -8.66 -11.61 -5.92
C ILE A 22 -9.05 -11.97 -7.35
N GLY A 23 -9.51 -10.97 -8.09
CA GLY A 23 -9.95 -11.11 -9.47
C GLY A 23 -10.48 -9.78 -10.00
N PRO A 24 -10.83 -9.71 -11.30
CA PRO A 24 -11.24 -8.46 -11.93
C PRO A 24 -12.49 -7.86 -11.29
N GLU A 25 -13.49 -8.69 -10.97
CA GLU A 25 -14.72 -8.23 -10.31
C GLU A 25 -14.46 -7.66 -8.90
N ILE A 26 -13.47 -8.21 -8.20
CA ILE A 26 -13.10 -7.75 -6.84
C ILE A 26 -12.39 -6.40 -6.91
N VAL A 27 -11.45 -6.22 -7.84
CA VAL A 27 -10.78 -4.94 -8.04
C VAL A 27 -11.78 -3.88 -8.47
N GLU A 28 -12.70 -4.21 -9.39
CA GLU A 28 -13.74 -3.28 -9.81
C GLU A 28 -14.70 -2.94 -8.66
N SER A 29 -15.09 -3.91 -7.84
CA SER A 29 -15.89 -3.65 -6.65
C SER A 29 -15.18 -2.76 -5.63
N ALA A 30 -13.86 -2.93 -5.46
CA ALA A 30 -13.06 -2.07 -4.59
C ALA A 30 -13.02 -0.65 -5.14
N ARG A 31 -12.75 -0.48 -6.45
CA ARG A 31 -12.78 0.81 -7.15
C ARG A 31 -14.10 1.56 -6.96
N VAL A 32 -15.23 0.90 -7.23
CA VAL A 32 -16.57 1.48 -7.05
C VAL A 32 -16.80 1.90 -5.59
N LYS A 33 -16.35 1.09 -4.64
CA LYS A 33 -16.49 1.40 -3.21
C LYS A 33 -15.68 2.62 -2.80
N LEU A 34 -14.43 2.72 -3.26
CA LEU A 34 -13.57 3.88 -3.01
C LEU A 34 -14.20 5.16 -3.58
N ALA A 35 -14.68 5.11 -4.83
CA ALA A 35 -15.36 6.24 -5.46
C ALA A 35 -16.63 6.66 -4.69
N ALA A 36 -17.44 5.69 -4.28
CA ALA A 36 -18.65 5.96 -3.50
C ALA A 36 -18.33 6.53 -2.11
N ALA A 37 -17.24 6.09 -1.47
CA ALA A 37 -16.79 6.63 -0.19
C ALA A 37 -16.37 8.10 -0.32
N ALA A 38 -15.54 8.42 -1.32
CA ALA A 38 -15.12 9.80 -1.59
C ALA A 38 -16.29 10.73 -1.88
N HIS A 39 -17.25 10.29 -2.71
CA HIS A 39 -18.46 11.06 -2.99
C HIS A 39 -19.26 11.35 -1.72
N ARG A 40 -19.37 10.39 -0.79
CA ARG A 40 -20.11 10.58 0.46
C ARG A 40 -19.43 11.56 1.41
N THR A 41 -18.11 11.54 1.49
CA THR A 41 -17.33 12.45 2.36
C THR A 41 -17.10 13.82 1.74
N GLY A 42 -17.48 14.02 0.47
CA GLY A 42 -17.28 15.27 -0.25
C GLY A 42 -15.85 15.45 -0.80
N GLU A 43 -15.06 14.37 -0.78
CA GLU A 43 -13.72 14.36 -1.37
C GLU A 43 -13.82 14.42 -2.89
N LYS A 44 -12.91 15.18 -3.50
CA LYS A 44 -12.89 15.35 -4.97
C LYS A 44 -12.51 14.06 -5.71
N ARG A 45 -11.83 13.14 -5.01
CA ARG A 45 -11.25 11.93 -5.58
C ARG A 45 -11.16 10.83 -4.50
N PRO A 46 -11.27 9.54 -4.87
CA PRO A 46 -10.92 8.43 -3.99
C PRO A 46 -9.43 8.38 -3.64
N LEU A 47 -9.10 7.80 -2.48
CA LEU A 47 -7.70 7.43 -2.21
C LEU A 47 -7.16 6.53 -3.33
N PRO A 48 -5.90 6.74 -3.76
CA PRO A 48 -5.30 5.91 -4.80
C PRO A 48 -5.28 4.44 -4.42
N LEU A 49 -5.41 3.55 -5.39
CA LEU A 49 -5.22 2.11 -5.25
C LEU A 49 -4.01 1.70 -6.11
N TRP A 50 -2.82 1.96 -5.58
CA TRP A 50 -1.56 1.85 -6.33
C TRP A 50 -1.22 0.41 -6.71
N CYS A 51 -0.99 0.18 -8.00
CA CYS A 51 -0.55 -1.10 -8.54
C CYS A 51 0.62 -0.88 -9.51
N PRO A 52 1.69 -1.70 -9.47
CA PRO A 52 2.71 -1.68 -10.50
C PRO A 52 2.08 -2.01 -11.86
N TRP A 53 2.27 -1.15 -12.85
CA TRP A 53 1.78 -1.40 -14.20
C TRP A 53 2.68 -0.78 -15.29
N PRO A 54 3.22 -1.59 -16.23
CA PRO A 54 3.08 -3.04 -16.34
C PRO A 54 3.59 -3.78 -15.10
N LEU A 55 2.96 -4.93 -14.78
CA LEU A 55 3.46 -5.77 -13.69
C LEU A 55 4.88 -6.26 -14.03
N PRO A 56 5.81 -6.31 -13.06
CA PRO A 56 7.11 -6.93 -13.28
C PRO A 56 6.98 -8.38 -13.73
N THR A 57 8.02 -8.90 -14.39
CA THR A 57 7.93 -10.23 -15.01
C THR A 57 7.66 -11.32 -13.97
N GLY A 58 6.59 -12.09 -14.17
CA GLY A 58 6.20 -13.16 -13.25
C GLY A 58 5.44 -12.69 -12.00
N TRP A 59 5.14 -11.38 -11.89
CA TRP A 59 4.35 -10.84 -10.80
C TRP A 59 2.86 -10.87 -11.11
N THR A 60 2.05 -11.00 -10.05
CA THR A 60 0.60 -11.03 -10.10
C THR A 60 0.02 -10.19 -8.97
N VAL A 61 -1.19 -9.65 -9.15
CA VAL A 61 -1.95 -9.03 -8.07
C VAL A 61 -2.58 -10.12 -7.22
N THR A 62 -2.28 -10.07 -5.93
CA THR A 62 -2.61 -11.12 -4.96
C THR A 62 -3.53 -10.65 -3.85
N GLY A 63 -3.92 -9.37 -3.83
CA GLY A 63 -4.95 -8.90 -2.92
C GLY A 63 -5.24 -7.41 -3.02
N VAL A 64 -6.41 -7.02 -2.51
CA VAL A 64 -6.79 -5.62 -2.30
C VAL A 64 -7.47 -5.46 -0.95
N GLY A 65 -7.24 -4.31 -0.31
CA GLY A 65 -7.83 -3.97 0.96
C GLY A 65 -7.95 -2.46 1.15
N TRP A 66 -8.76 -2.06 2.12
CA TRP A 66 -8.94 -0.66 2.50
C TRP A 66 -9.27 -0.53 3.98
N VAL A 67 -8.93 0.62 4.56
CA VAL A 67 -9.20 0.96 5.96
C VAL A 67 -10.21 2.09 6.00
N GLY A 68 -11.23 1.94 6.84
CA GLY A 68 -12.27 2.95 7.02
C GLY A 68 -13.68 2.37 7.08
N ASP A 69 -14.63 3.21 7.46
CA ASP A 69 -16.04 2.84 7.61
C ASP A 69 -16.96 3.78 6.82
N GLU A 70 -18.28 3.55 6.89
CA GLU A 70 -19.24 4.38 6.16
C GLU A 70 -19.23 5.86 6.59
N ARG A 71 -18.85 6.15 7.84
CA ARG A 71 -18.88 7.50 8.42
C ARG A 71 -17.61 8.29 8.13
N SER A 72 -16.46 7.63 8.26
CA SER A 72 -15.13 8.21 8.05
C SER A 72 -14.68 8.17 6.59
N GLY A 73 -15.37 7.38 5.75
CA GLY A 73 -14.91 7.08 4.41
C GLY A 73 -13.72 6.12 4.44
N VAL A 74 -13.08 5.96 3.29
CA VAL A 74 -11.81 5.21 3.21
C VAL A 74 -10.68 6.16 3.51
N ARG A 75 -9.72 5.75 4.34
CA ARG A 75 -8.58 6.55 4.81
C ARG A 75 -7.22 5.93 4.48
N ALA A 76 -7.20 4.65 4.13
CA ALA A 76 -6.04 3.98 3.54
C ALA A 76 -6.46 2.84 2.61
N THR A 77 -5.61 2.49 1.66
CA THR A 77 -5.79 1.40 0.70
C THR A 77 -4.52 0.56 0.65
N ALA A 78 -4.65 -0.71 0.28
CA ALA A 78 -3.52 -1.60 0.09
C ALA A 78 -3.75 -2.49 -1.14
N VAL A 79 -2.71 -2.63 -1.96
CA VAL A 79 -2.64 -3.64 -3.03
C VAL A 79 -1.48 -4.57 -2.71
N ALA A 80 -1.74 -5.87 -2.73
CA ALA A 80 -0.69 -6.88 -2.63
C ALA A 80 -0.36 -7.41 -4.03
N CYS A 81 0.93 -7.57 -4.30
CA CYS A 81 1.46 -8.24 -5.47
C CYS A 81 2.48 -9.30 -5.04
N SER A 82 2.58 -10.39 -5.77
CA SER A 82 3.55 -11.46 -5.50
C SER A 82 4.19 -11.94 -6.79
N GLY A 83 5.47 -12.31 -6.72
CA GLY A 83 6.26 -12.74 -7.87
C GLY A 83 7.60 -13.36 -7.45
N PRO A 84 8.55 -13.55 -8.36
CA PRO A 84 9.89 -14.01 -8.01
C PRO A 84 10.69 -12.93 -7.29
N CYS A 85 11.49 -13.31 -6.29
CA CYS A 85 12.45 -12.42 -5.66
C CYS A 85 13.54 -12.02 -6.67
N PRO A 86 13.88 -10.72 -6.80
CA PRO A 86 14.86 -10.26 -7.79
C PRO A 86 16.30 -10.74 -7.54
N VAL A 87 16.66 -10.96 -6.27
CA VAL A 87 18.04 -11.30 -5.87
C VAL A 87 18.17 -12.76 -5.44
N GLU A 88 17.24 -13.22 -4.61
CA GLU A 88 17.24 -14.60 -4.09
C GLU A 88 16.38 -15.51 -4.95
N HIS A 89 16.68 -16.82 -4.97
CA HIS A 89 15.76 -17.79 -5.56
C HIS A 89 14.59 -18.04 -4.59
N GLY A 90 13.39 -17.58 -4.93
CA GLY A 90 12.20 -17.82 -4.12
C GLY A 90 11.04 -16.89 -4.45
N PRO A 91 9.90 -17.07 -3.76
CA PRO A 91 8.78 -16.15 -3.85
C PRO A 91 9.12 -14.84 -3.13
N ALA A 92 8.54 -13.75 -3.63
CA ALA A 92 8.51 -12.45 -3.01
C ALA A 92 7.09 -11.90 -3.01
N ASP A 93 6.82 -11.07 -2.01
CA ASP A 93 5.58 -10.33 -1.83
C ASP A 93 5.89 -8.84 -1.72
N CYS A 94 4.98 -8.02 -2.22
CA CYS A 94 4.99 -6.58 -2.11
C CYS A 94 3.60 -6.10 -1.72
N VAL A 95 3.51 -5.26 -0.70
CA VAL A 95 2.29 -4.53 -0.34
C VAL A 95 2.53 -3.05 -0.56
N ILE A 96 1.71 -2.45 -1.40
CA ILE A 96 1.74 -1.02 -1.71
C ILE A 96 0.55 -0.36 -1.04
N VAL A 97 0.82 0.65 -0.22
CA VAL A 97 -0.18 1.34 0.60
C VAL A 97 -0.28 2.79 0.19
N ALA A 98 -1.49 3.28 -0.01
CA ALA A 98 -1.79 4.72 0.00
C ALA A 98 -2.55 5.04 1.28
N GLU A 99 -2.08 6.03 2.05
CA GLU A 99 -2.60 6.27 3.39
C GLU A 99 -2.59 7.76 3.75
N GLU A 100 -3.71 8.23 4.29
CA GLU A 100 -3.73 9.54 4.94
C GLU A 100 -2.94 9.56 6.25
N PRO A 101 -2.28 10.68 6.61
CA PRO A 101 -1.54 10.77 7.86
C PRO A 101 -2.35 10.35 9.10
N GLY A 102 -1.77 9.45 9.90
CA GLY A 102 -2.33 9.04 11.20
C GLY A 102 -3.21 7.79 11.19
N VAL A 103 -3.24 6.99 10.11
CA VAL A 103 -4.04 5.73 10.08
C VAL A 103 -3.26 4.53 10.60
N GLY A 104 -1.95 4.44 10.35
CA GLY A 104 -1.04 3.37 10.74
C GLY A 104 -1.10 2.08 9.93
N LEU A 105 -1.63 2.08 8.70
CA LEU A 105 -1.67 0.87 7.87
C LEU A 105 -0.29 0.53 7.31
N GLY A 106 0.40 1.51 6.77
CA GLY A 106 1.75 1.38 6.23
C GLY A 106 2.77 1.02 7.29
N THR A 107 2.71 1.67 8.47
CA THR A 107 3.58 1.36 9.62
C THR A 107 3.36 -0.07 10.12
N ARG A 108 2.11 -0.53 10.19
CA ARG A 108 1.76 -1.93 10.49
C ARG A 108 2.43 -2.91 9.53
N PHE A 109 2.37 -2.66 8.22
CA PHE A 109 3.03 -3.55 7.25
C PHE A 109 4.55 -3.46 7.34
N ALA A 110 5.10 -2.26 7.51
CA ALA A 110 6.53 -2.01 7.69
C ALA A 110 7.09 -2.59 9.01
N GLY A 111 6.23 -3.04 9.93
CA GLY A 111 6.65 -3.59 11.21
C GLY A 111 7.25 -2.55 12.16
N ILE A 112 6.86 -1.28 11.99
CA ILE A 112 7.27 -0.16 12.84
C ILE A 112 6.08 0.31 13.69
N PRO A 113 6.28 0.67 14.96
CA PRO A 113 5.19 1.08 15.85
C PRO A 113 4.68 2.50 15.54
N GLY A 114 3.45 2.78 15.97
CA GLY A 114 2.78 4.06 15.78
C GLY A 114 2.20 4.26 14.38
N THR A 115 1.75 5.47 14.08
CA THR A 115 1.05 5.83 12.85
C THR A 115 1.85 6.74 11.91
N ASP A 116 3.06 7.15 12.33
CA ASP A 116 3.92 8.08 11.60
C ASP A 116 5.29 7.42 11.35
N PRO A 117 5.77 7.38 10.09
CA PRO A 117 7.06 6.78 9.77
C PRO A 117 8.23 7.70 10.12
N GLY A 118 7.98 8.99 10.36
CA GLY A 118 8.98 10.04 10.63
C GLY A 118 10.11 9.62 11.58
N PRO A 119 9.81 9.07 12.77
CA PRO A 119 10.82 8.64 13.74
C PRO A 119 11.71 7.47 13.30
N PHE A 120 11.30 6.73 12.26
CA PHE A 120 11.99 5.52 11.79
C PHE A 120 12.90 5.78 10.59
N PHE A 121 12.98 7.03 10.14
CA PHE A 121 14.01 7.45 9.22
C PHE A 121 15.32 7.75 9.96
N ASP A 122 16.42 7.79 9.22
CA ASP A 122 17.67 8.32 9.76
C ASP A 122 17.55 9.81 10.09
N ALA A 123 18.26 10.24 11.13
CA ALA A 123 18.22 11.62 11.64
C ALA A 123 18.55 12.67 10.55
N ASP A 124 19.31 12.24 9.53
CA ASP A 124 19.75 13.07 8.42
C ASP A 124 18.89 12.86 7.16
N ILE A 125 17.64 12.38 7.26
CA ILE A 125 16.79 12.17 6.08
C ILE A 125 16.63 13.42 5.21
N ALA A 126 16.64 14.61 5.83
CA ALA A 126 16.58 15.89 5.12
C ALA A 126 17.76 16.12 4.16
N THR A 127 18.89 15.46 4.38
CA THR A 127 20.09 15.52 3.52
C THR A 127 20.36 14.20 2.78
N THR A 128 19.59 13.15 3.09
CA THR A 128 19.74 11.82 2.50
C THR A 128 19.05 11.76 1.14
N VAL A 129 19.81 11.33 0.14
CA VAL A 129 19.26 11.06 -1.20
C VAL A 129 18.22 9.95 -1.09
N ALA A 130 17.15 10.03 -1.88
CA ALA A 130 16.15 8.97 -1.95
C ALA A 130 16.82 7.62 -2.22
N HIS A 131 16.42 6.60 -1.47
CA HIS A 131 16.96 5.24 -1.60
C HIS A 131 16.40 4.51 -2.80
N ALA A 132 15.17 4.86 -3.21
CA ALA A 132 14.52 4.33 -4.38
C ALA A 132 13.61 5.39 -5.02
N LYS A 133 13.11 5.10 -6.20
CA LYS A 133 12.21 5.97 -6.94
C LYS A 133 11.18 5.17 -7.70
N VAL A 134 9.94 5.64 -7.68
CA VAL A 134 8.85 5.12 -8.49
C VAL A 134 8.23 6.25 -9.30
N ARG A 135 7.33 5.91 -10.23
CA ARG A 135 6.50 6.89 -10.93
C ARG A 135 5.04 6.71 -10.54
N ALA A 136 4.54 7.47 -9.56
CA ALA A 136 3.15 7.39 -9.12
C ALA A 136 2.26 8.31 -9.96
N ALA A 137 1.25 7.74 -10.62
CA ALA A 137 0.37 8.46 -11.55
C ALA A 137 1.16 9.30 -12.59
N GLY A 138 2.28 8.77 -13.07
CA GLY A 138 3.16 9.42 -14.05
C GLY A 138 4.19 10.41 -13.48
N TRP A 139 4.20 10.65 -12.17
CA TRP A 139 5.11 11.59 -11.51
C TRP A 139 6.26 10.88 -10.80
N PRO A 140 7.51 11.33 -10.99
CA PRO A 140 8.65 10.91 -10.17
C PRO A 140 8.38 11.05 -8.66
N THR A 141 8.38 9.95 -7.93
CA THR A 141 8.14 9.91 -6.49
C THR A 141 9.36 9.31 -5.79
N PRO A 142 10.14 10.11 -5.05
CA PRO A 142 11.24 9.60 -4.25
C PRO A 142 10.73 8.80 -3.06
N LEU A 143 11.43 7.72 -2.73
CA LEU A 143 11.16 6.88 -1.58
C LEU A 143 12.41 6.76 -0.69
N TRP A 144 12.20 6.79 0.62
CA TRP A 144 13.23 6.56 1.62
C TRP A 144 12.95 5.26 2.36
N MET A 145 13.99 4.47 2.55
CA MET A 145 13.91 3.28 3.38
C MET A 145 13.70 3.69 4.84
N ALA A 146 12.67 3.13 5.48
CA ALA A 146 12.46 3.23 6.91
C ALA A 146 13.13 2.05 7.61
N LYS A 147 13.58 2.23 8.86
CA LYS A 147 14.15 1.15 9.67
C LYS A 147 13.08 0.13 10.04
N SER A 148 12.99 -0.95 9.27
CA SER A 148 12.08 -2.08 9.47
C SER A 148 12.81 -3.33 10.01
N PRO A 149 12.07 -4.35 10.51
CA PRO A 149 12.64 -5.64 10.87
C PRO A 149 13.35 -6.34 9.69
N GLU A 150 14.29 -7.25 9.98
CA GLU A 150 15.17 -7.90 8.98
C GLU A 150 14.44 -8.81 7.97
N ASP A 151 13.19 -9.19 8.24
CA ASP A 151 12.40 -10.05 7.36
C ASP A 151 11.77 -9.30 6.17
N ARG A 152 11.83 -7.96 6.18
CA ARG A 152 11.18 -7.09 5.19
C ARG A 152 11.96 -5.84 4.91
N CYS A 153 11.65 -5.20 3.79
CA CYS A 153 12.14 -3.85 3.50
C CYS A 153 10.95 -2.91 3.27
N ALA A 154 10.94 -1.77 3.95
CA ALA A 154 9.89 -0.78 3.85
C ALA A 154 10.42 0.54 3.29
N TYR A 155 9.85 0.97 2.18
CA TYR A 155 10.12 2.26 1.56
C TYR A 155 8.91 3.16 1.71
N VAL A 156 9.16 4.44 1.97
CA VAL A 156 8.12 5.43 2.26
C VAL A 156 8.38 6.69 1.47
N GLY A 157 7.34 7.26 0.89
CA GLY A 157 7.35 8.59 0.29
C GLY A 157 5.96 9.18 0.30
N GLU A 158 5.73 10.18 -0.55
CA GLU A 158 4.44 10.86 -0.65
C GLU A 158 4.01 10.94 -2.11
N ALA A 159 2.77 10.54 -2.38
CA ALA A 159 2.16 10.66 -3.71
C ALA A 159 0.74 11.16 -3.56
N MET A 160 0.37 12.18 -4.34
CA MET A 160 -0.98 12.76 -4.32
C MET A 160 -1.45 13.27 -2.94
N GLY A 161 -0.52 13.76 -2.11
CA GLY A 161 -0.83 14.31 -0.78
C GLY A 161 -1.12 13.26 0.29
N VAL A 162 -0.84 11.99 0.02
CA VAL A 162 -0.95 10.88 0.96
C VAL A 162 0.37 10.13 1.05
N TRP A 163 0.59 9.44 2.18
CA TRP A 163 1.72 8.56 2.34
C TRP A 163 1.64 7.41 1.33
N LEU A 164 2.79 7.11 0.72
CA LEU A 164 3.00 5.96 -0.12
C LEU A 164 3.99 5.04 0.57
N TYR A 165 3.57 3.82 0.89
CA TYR A 165 4.47 2.77 1.37
C TYR A 165 4.62 1.68 0.31
N VAL A 166 5.84 1.18 0.16
CA VAL A 166 6.14 -0.04 -0.57
C VAL A 166 6.87 -0.96 0.40
N VAL A 167 6.19 -2.02 0.85
CA VAL A 167 6.76 -2.99 1.79
C VAL A 167 6.94 -4.32 1.08
N THR A 168 8.13 -4.90 1.18
CA THR A 168 8.51 -6.11 0.45
C THR A 168 9.01 -7.20 1.38
N TRP A 169 8.74 -8.45 1.00
CA TRP A 169 9.22 -9.65 1.68
C TRP A 169 9.78 -10.64 0.65
N PRO A 170 10.90 -11.33 0.95
CA PRO A 170 11.83 -11.05 2.04
C PRO A 170 12.48 -9.67 1.89
N ALA A 171 13.32 -9.23 2.83
CA ALA A 171 14.00 -7.92 2.73
C ALA A 171 14.77 -7.72 1.40
N ALA A 172 15.35 -8.80 0.85
CA ALA A 172 16.02 -8.78 -0.45
C ALA A 172 15.08 -8.43 -1.64
N ALA A 173 13.77 -8.57 -1.48
CA ALA A 173 12.80 -8.15 -2.49
C ALA A 173 12.68 -6.63 -2.64
N GLY A 174 13.27 -5.84 -1.72
CA GLY A 174 13.33 -4.37 -1.85
C GLY A 174 14.03 -3.91 -3.13
N TYR A 175 14.94 -4.71 -3.68
CA TYR A 175 15.60 -4.47 -4.97
C TYR A 175 14.63 -4.40 -6.16
N LEU A 176 13.37 -4.83 -6.01
CA LEU A 176 12.33 -4.63 -7.01
C LEU A 176 12.18 -3.16 -7.41
N LEU A 177 12.42 -2.23 -6.47
CA LEU A 177 12.28 -0.80 -6.73
C LEU A 177 13.40 -0.20 -7.59
N GLU A 178 14.50 -0.94 -7.80
CA GLU A 178 15.55 -0.55 -8.76
C GLU A 178 15.06 -0.67 -10.22
N GLU A 179 13.94 -1.36 -10.47
CA GLU A 179 13.30 -1.42 -11.79
C GLU A 179 12.50 -0.14 -12.14
N GLU A 180 12.54 0.89 -11.29
CA GLU A 180 11.83 2.17 -11.46
C GLU A 180 10.31 1.98 -11.75
N LEU A 181 9.61 1.27 -10.87
CA LEU A 181 8.21 0.89 -11.07
C LEU A 181 7.30 2.10 -11.39
N ASP A 182 6.46 1.93 -12.43
CA ASP A 182 5.31 2.79 -12.66
C ASP A 182 4.13 2.31 -11.80
N LEU A 183 3.65 3.17 -10.90
CA LEU A 183 2.47 2.90 -10.07
C LEU A 183 1.25 3.54 -10.71
N HIS A 184 0.40 2.68 -11.26
CA HIS A 184 -0.90 3.03 -11.83
C HIS A 184 -1.97 3.01 -10.74
N ASP A 185 -2.90 3.96 -10.81
CA ASP A 185 -4.01 4.05 -9.86
C ASP A 185 -5.21 3.23 -10.35
N LEU A 186 -5.45 2.08 -9.73
CA LEU A 186 -6.60 1.24 -10.03
C LEU A 186 -7.94 1.89 -9.63
N ALA A 187 -7.93 2.96 -8.82
CA ALA A 187 -9.12 3.73 -8.51
C ALA A 187 -9.62 4.51 -9.74
N ASP A 188 -8.72 4.90 -10.65
CA ASP A 188 -9.03 5.63 -11.88
C ASP A 188 -9.45 4.69 -13.01
N ASP A 189 -8.63 3.67 -13.28
CA ASP A 189 -8.83 2.71 -14.37
C ASP A 189 -8.19 1.37 -14.04
N VAL A 190 -8.81 0.26 -14.46
CA VAL A 190 -8.30 -1.10 -14.21
C VAL A 190 -7.75 -1.68 -15.51
N PRO A 191 -6.42 -1.90 -15.63
CA PRO A 191 -5.84 -2.47 -16.83
C PRO A 191 -6.43 -3.84 -17.20
N THR A 192 -6.78 -4.04 -18.47
CA THR A 192 -7.46 -5.25 -18.97
C THR A 192 -6.60 -6.52 -18.91
N HIS A 193 -5.27 -6.38 -18.84
CA HIS A 193 -4.32 -7.48 -18.83
C HIS A 193 -3.69 -7.71 -17.45
N LEU A 194 -4.34 -7.23 -16.39
CA LEU A 194 -3.89 -7.48 -15.03
C LEU A 194 -3.99 -8.99 -14.72
N VAL A 195 -2.90 -9.55 -14.18
CA VAL A 195 -2.84 -10.97 -13.84
C VAL A 195 -3.08 -11.14 -12.35
N TYR A 196 -3.94 -12.08 -11.98
CA TYR A 196 -4.33 -12.33 -10.60
C TYR A 196 -3.77 -13.66 -10.11
N GLY A 197 -3.20 -13.64 -8.90
CA GLY A 197 -2.52 -14.79 -8.29
C GLY A 197 -3.25 -15.32 -7.05
N ALA A 198 -2.57 -16.18 -6.30
CA ALA A 198 -3.06 -16.68 -5.02
C ALA A 198 -3.11 -15.56 -3.97
N PRO A 199 -4.04 -15.57 -3.01
CA PRO A 199 -4.11 -14.56 -1.95
C PRO A 199 -2.78 -14.36 -1.22
N SER A 200 -2.32 -13.11 -1.11
CA SER A 200 -1.04 -12.76 -0.48
C SER A 200 -1.02 -13.12 1.01
N PRO A 201 0.07 -13.69 1.56
CA PRO A 201 0.24 -14.00 2.99
C PRO A 201 0.19 -12.79 3.95
N TYR A 202 0.26 -11.57 3.42
CA TYR A 202 0.32 -10.35 4.23
C TYR A 202 -1.00 -9.59 4.24
N LEU A 203 -1.78 -9.69 3.16
CA LEU A 203 -3.06 -9.02 3.06
C LEU A 203 -4.18 -10.01 3.36
N HIS A 204 -4.42 -10.19 4.66
CA HIS A 204 -5.39 -11.15 5.19
C HIS A 204 -6.37 -10.48 6.13
N GLY A 205 -7.65 -10.82 5.96
CA GLY A 205 -8.72 -10.37 6.84
C GLY A 205 -10.06 -10.91 6.35
N LYS A 206 -11.07 -10.94 7.22
CA LYS A 206 -12.46 -11.16 6.79
C LYS A 206 -13.13 -9.79 6.69
N ALA A 207 -13.26 -9.25 5.48
CA ALA A 207 -14.30 -8.25 5.20
C ALA A 207 -15.67 -8.94 5.08
#